data_AF-A0A655XBX0-F1
#
_entry.id   AF-A0A655XBX0-F1
#
_cell.length_a   1.000
_cell.length_b   1.000
_cell.length_c   1.000
_cell.angle_alpha   90.00
_cell.angle_beta   90.00
_cell.angle_gamma   90.00
#
_symmetry.space_group_name_H-M   'P 1'
#
loop_
_entity.id
_entity.type
_entity.pdbx_description
1 polymer ?
#
loop_
_entity_poly.entity_id
_entity_poly.type
_entity_poly.pdbx_seq_one_letter_code
_entity_poly.pdbx_strand_id
1 'polypeptide(L)'
;MSKRLYQQIETLWDYLQLHQQPDVADLILVLGSNDVRVAEHAAKLYHQGLAPYVLFSGGFGRFTQGVFNHSEAETFAAIAKDAGVPEHAILLETQSTNSGENLHFSHQLLVQQAWPAKRILLVQKPYMERRAYATFMQQWPESVESVQVSSPAGSFFDYLTSELTSDFVLNAMLGDFERIRDYPALGFQITQPIPEPVMRAYQALLPLKVNLEMS
;
A
#
# COMPACT_ATOMS: atom_id res chain seq x y z
N MET A 1 -26.70 18.52 -3.78
CA MET A 1 -25.35 18.66 -3.18
C MET A 1 -24.61 17.32 -3.10
N SER A 2 -25.25 16.22 -2.66
CA SER A 2 -24.64 14.89 -2.53
C SER A 2 -23.96 14.33 -3.79
N LYS A 3 -24.59 14.47 -4.97
CA LYS A 3 -24.04 13.96 -6.25
C LYS A 3 -22.70 14.59 -6.63
N ARG A 4 -22.45 15.86 -6.27
CA ARG A 4 -21.17 16.53 -6.56
C ARG A 4 -20.05 16.05 -5.65
N LEU A 5 -20.35 15.80 -4.37
CA LEU A 5 -19.38 15.32 -3.39
C LEU A 5 -18.92 13.90 -3.71
N TYR A 6 -19.87 13.01 -4.00
CA TYR A 6 -19.61 11.64 -4.43
C TYR A 6 -18.62 11.59 -5.62
N GLN A 7 -18.88 12.41 -6.65
CA GLN A 7 -18.01 12.50 -7.81
C GLN A 7 -16.58 12.97 -7.47
N GLN A 8 -16.41 13.86 -6.49
CA GLN A 8 -15.07 14.28 -6.07
C GLN A 8 -14.34 13.13 -5.35
N ILE A 9 -15.03 12.40 -4.47
CA ILE A 9 -14.46 11.23 -3.78
C ILE A 9 -14.01 10.19 -4.81
N GLU A 10 -14.88 9.82 -5.75
CA GLU A 10 -14.54 8.86 -6.80
C GLU A 10 -13.37 9.33 -7.67
N THR A 11 -13.37 10.61 -8.09
CA THR A 11 -12.28 11.15 -8.92
C THR A 11 -10.93 11.03 -8.22
N LEU A 12 -10.89 11.30 -6.90
CA LEU A 12 -9.66 11.19 -6.13
C LEU A 12 -9.29 9.72 -5.83
N TRP A 13 -10.28 8.88 -5.50
CA TRP A 13 -10.11 7.45 -5.25
C TRP A 13 -9.55 6.70 -6.47
N ASP A 14 -10.13 6.97 -7.64
CA ASP A 14 -9.71 6.43 -8.93
C ASP A 14 -8.28 6.88 -9.26
N TYR A 15 -7.98 8.17 -9.09
CA TYR A 15 -6.62 8.67 -9.32
C TYR A 15 -5.56 7.96 -8.47
N LEU A 16 -5.86 7.63 -7.20
CA LEU A 16 -4.88 7.01 -6.30
C LEU A 16 -4.56 5.56 -6.66
N GLN A 17 -5.43 4.92 -7.44
CA GLN A 17 -5.21 3.61 -8.02
C GLN A 17 -4.48 3.72 -9.36
N LEU A 18 -3.66 2.73 -9.66
CA LEU A 18 -2.94 2.60 -10.92
C LEU A 18 -3.66 1.68 -11.91
N HIS A 19 -4.64 0.91 -11.47
CA HIS A 19 -5.46 -0.01 -12.28
C HIS A 19 -4.62 -0.96 -13.14
N GLN A 20 -3.42 -1.30 -12.67
CA GLN A 20 -2.57 -2.27 -13.33
C GLN A 20 -3.22 -3.65 -13.27
N GLN A 21 -3.01 -4.43 -14.31
CA GLN A 21 -3.35 -5.85 -14.32
C GLN A 21 -2.06 -6.60 -14.02
N PRO A 22 -1.88 -7.13 -12.79
CA PRO A 22 -0.63 -7.79 -12.42
C PRO A 22 -0.36 -9.01 -13.29
N ASP A 23 0.86 -9.09 -13.81
CA ASP A 23 1.42 -10.25 -14.48
C ASP A 23 2.47 -10.93 -13.57
N VAL A 24 2.98 -12.08 -14.01
CA VAL A 24 3.97 -12.90 -13.31
C VAL A 24 5.18 -12.07 -12.86
N ALA A 25 5.48 -12.20 -11.57
CA ALA A 25 6.57 -11.58 -10.85
C ALA A 25 7.41 -12.66 -10.16
N ASP A 26 8.59 -12.27 -9.67
CA ASP A 26 9.43 -13.13 -8.83
C ASP A 26 8.98 -13.04 -7.37
N LEU A 27 8.49 -11.87 -6.95
CA LEU A 27 8.10 -11.59 -5.56
C LEU A 27 6.80 -10.78 -5.49
N ILE A 28 5.89 -11.18 -4.60
CA ILE A 28 4.85 -10.30 -4.07
C ILE A 28 5.42 -9.60 -2.84
N LEU A 29 5.58 -8.28 -2.88
CA LEU A 29 6.03 -7.47 -1.76
C LEU A 29 4.83 -6.72 -1.15
N VAL A 30 4.41 -7.15 0.03
CA VAL A 30 3.30 -6.59 0.78
C VAL A 30 3.83 -5.56 1.77
N LEU A 31 3.38 -4.32 1.62
CA LEU A 31 3.77 -3.22 2.49
C LEU A 31 2.77 -3.11 3.65
N GLY A 32 3.28 -3.05 4.87
CA GLY A 32 2.51 -3.07 6.11
C GLY A 32 1.43 -1.99 6.15
N SER A 33 0.28 -2.33 6.69
CA SER A 33 -0.82 -1.39 6.89
C SER A 33 -1.80 -1.86 7.95
N ASN A 34 -2.79 -1.02 8.23
CA ASN A 34 -3.89 -1.30 9.15
C ASN A 34 -5.05 -2.10 8.53
N ASP A 35 -4.97 -2.50 7.25
CA ASP A 35 -6.04 -3.24 6.58
C ASP A 35 -5.57 -4.66 6.24
N VAL A 36 -6.07 -5.62 7.00
CA VAL A 36 -5.71 -7.04 6.85
C VAL A 36 -6.12 -7.64 5.51
N ARG A 37 -7.09 -7.05 4.80
CA ARG A 37 -7.52 -7.50 3.46
C ARG A 37 -6.38 -7.40 2.43
N VAL A 38 -5.37 -6.57 2.70
CA VAL A 38 -4.14 -6.48 1.90
C VAL A 38 -3.38 -7.82 1.92
N ALA A 39 -3.32 -8.49 3.07
CA ALA A 39 -2.70 -9.82 3.20
C ALA A 39 -3.52 -10.91 2.49
N GLU A 40 -4.84 -10.86 2.62
CA GLU A 40 -5.74 -11.77 1.91
C GLU A 40 -5.61 -11.64 0.39
N HIS A 41 -5.47 -10.39 -0.10
CA HIS A 41 -5.24 -10.13 -1.52
C HIS A 41 -3.89 -10.68 -1.98
N ALA A 42 -2.83 -10.49 -1.21
CA ALA A 42 -1.52 -11.09 -1.51
C ALA A 42 -1.60 -12.62 -1.58
N ALA A 43 -2.34 -13.27 -0.68
CA ALA A 43 -2.57 -14.72 -0.72
C ALA A 43 -3.34 -15.15 -1.99
N LYS A 44 -4.34 -14.36 -2.44
CA LYS A 44 -5.03 -14.63 -3.71
C LYS A 44 -4.09 -14.54 -4.91
N LEU A 45 -3.24 -13.52 -4.97
CA LEU A 45 -2.25 -13.36 -6.04
C LEU A 45 -1.23 -14.52 -6.05
N TYR A 46 -0.81 -15.00 -4.87
CA TYR A 46 0.03 -16.19 -4.74
C TYR A 46 -0.65 -17.44 -5.30
N HIS A 47 -1.92 -17.69 -4.93
CA HIS A 47 -2.68 -18.85 -5.42
C HIS A 47 -3.00 -18.79 -6.91
N GLN A 48 -3.01 -17.59 -7.50
CA GLN A 48 -3.07 -17.40 -8.96
C GLN A 48 -1.75 -17.73 -9.67
N GLY A 49 -0.68 -18.02 -8.92
CA GLY A 49 0.64 -18.33 -9.46
C GLY A 49 1.41 -17.10 -9.94
N LEU A 50 1.03 -15.89 -9.52
CA LEU A 50 1.67 -14.66 -9.97
C LEU A 50 3.06 -14.46 -9.40
N ALA A 51 3.37 -15.02 -8.23
CA ALA A 51 4.74 -15.11 -7.75
C ALA A 51 4.91 -16.34 -6.85
N PRO A 52 6.10 -16.95 -6.84
CA PRO A 52 6.38 -18.10 -6.00
C PRO A 52 6.60 -17.74 -4.51
N TYR A 53 6.76 -16.47 -4.16
CA TYR A 53 7.02 -16.02 -2.79
C TYR A 53 6.29 -14.72 -2.46
N VAL A 54 6.00 -14.55 -1.17
CA VAL A 54 5.36 -13.35 -0.60
C VAL A 54 6.23 -12.82 0.54
N LEU A 55 6.72 -11.59 0.41
CA LEU A 55 7.43 -10.86 1.44
C LEU A 55 6.47 -9.88 2.11
N PHE A 56 6.26 -10.04 3.42
CA PHE A 56 5.56 -9.05 4.23
C PHE A 56 6.58 -8.15 4.92
N SER A 57 6.42 -6.84 4.74
CA SER A 57 7.29 -5.81 5.31
C SER A 57 6.46 -4.89 6.18
N GLY A 58 6.90 -4.65 7.42
CA GLY A 58 6.17 -3.80 8.36
C GLY A 58 6.44 -4.20 9.81
N GLY A 59 6.97 -3.26 10.59
CA GLY A 59 7.26 -3.44 12.01
C GLY A 59 6.07 -3.14 12.93
N PHE A 60 6.38 -2.64 14.12
CA PHE A 60 5.36 -2.16 15.05
C PHE A 60 4.90 -0.77 14.63
N GLY A 61 3.77 -0.69 13.94
CA GLY A 61 3.16 0.57 13.53
C GLY A 61 2.57 1.36 14.70
N ARG A 62 2.11 2.58 14.38
CA ARG A 62 1.42 3.52 15.32
C ARG A 62 0.24 2.88 16.07
N PHE A 63 -0.33 1.79 15.54
CA PHE A 63 -1.48 1.08 16.08
C PHE A 63 -1.13 -0.24 16.80
N THR A 64 0.08 -0.78 16.62
CA THR A 64 0.49 -2.05 17.26
C THR A 64 1.45 -1.85 18.43
N GLN A 65 2.09 -0.68 18.52
CA GLN A 65 3.01 -0.35 19.61
C GLN A 65 2.27 -0.32 20.97
N GLY A 66 2.55 -1.30 21.83
CA GLY A 66 2.01 -1.40 23.20
C GLY A 66 0.64 -2.05 23.34
N VAL A 67 -0.01 -2.45 22.24
CA VAL A 67 -1.34 -3.08 22.23
C VAL A 67 -1.30 -4.51 21.67
N PHE A 68 -0.41 -4.79 20.72
CA PHE A 68 -0.27 -6.10 20.08
C PHE A 68 1.13 -6.69 20.31
N ASN A 69 1.22 -8.01 20.44
CA ASN A 69 2.49 -8.74 20.60
C ASN A 69 3.23 -9.00 19.27
N HIS A 70 2.65 -8.58 18.14
CA HIS A 70 3.13 -8.90 16.80
C HIS A 70 3.24 -7.65 15.92
N SER A 71 4.24 -7.65 15.03
CA SER A 71 4.40 -6.67 13.97
C SER A 71 3.30 -6.77 12.90
N GLU A 72 3.17 -5.74 12.06
CA GLU A 72 2.26 -5.76 10.90
C GLU A 72 2.60 -6.93 9.96
N ALA A 73 3.89 -7.17 9.69
CA ALA A 73 4.34 -8.26 8.83
C ALA A 73 3.99 -9.65 9.40
N GLU A 74 4.18 -9.89 10.69
CA GLU A 74 3.81 -11.16 11.34
C GLU A 74 2.30 -11.40 11.30
N THR A 75 1.51 -10.35 11.55
CA THR A 75 0.05 -10.42 11.50
C THR A 75 -0.42 -10.78 10.08
N PHE A 76 0.14 -10.11 9.06
CA PHE A 76 -0.22 -10.39 7.67
C PHE A 76 0.22 -11.79 7.22
N ALA A 77 1.40 -12.25 7.65
CA ALA A 77 1.87 -13.60 7.37
C ALA A 77 0.99 -14.68 8.02
N ALA A 78 0.48 -14.45 9.23
CA ALA A 78 -0.46 -15.38 9.85
C ALA A 78 -1.73 -15.53 9.00
N ILE A 79 -2.28 -14.41 8.52
CA ILE A 79 -3.46 -14.40 7.64
C ILE A 79 -3.19 -15.10 6.32
N ALA A 80 -2.02 -14.88 5.72
CA ALA A 80 -1.64 -15.56 4.49
C ALA A 80 -1.48 -17.08 4.68
N LYS A 81 -0.93 -17.52 5.82
CA LYS A 81 -0.86 -18.94 6.19
C LYS A 81 -2.24 -19.55 6.39
N ASP A 82 -3.13 -18.87 7.08
CA ASP A 82 -4.53 -19.30 7.27
C ASP A 82 -5.27 -19.39 5.92
N ALA A 83 -4.91 -18.53 4.97
CA ALA A 83 -5.38 -18.58 3.59
C ALA A 83 -4.65 -19.64 2.71
N GLY A 84 -3.75 -20.43 3.27
CA GLY A 84 -3.11 -21.57 2.60
C GLY A 84 -1.78 -21.27 1.88
N VAL A 85 -1.17 -20.10 2.09
CA VAL A 85 0.20 -19.83 1.62
C VAL A 85 1.18 -20.61 2.51
N PRO A 86 2.04 -21.49 1.95
CA PRO A 86 2.91 -22.31 2.75
C PRO A 86 4.04 -21.47 3.37
N GLU A 87 4.48 -21.86 4.58
CA GLU A 87 5.49 -21.12 5.35
C GLU A 87 6.80 -20.90 4.58
N HIS A 88 7.24 -21.87 3.77
CA HIS A 88 8.46 -21.75 2.97
C HIS A 88 8.37 -20.72 1.82
N ALA A 89 7.15 -20.28 1.47
CA ALA A 89 6.93 -19.23 0.47
C ALA A 89 6.84 -17.84 1.10
N ILE A 90 6.87 -17.73 2.43
CA ILE A 90 6.69 -16.47 3.16
C ILE A 90 8.03 -15.96 3.67
N LEU A 91 8.30 -14.68 3.40
CA LEU A 91 9.43 -13.93 3.93
C LEU A 91 8.90 -12.80 4.84
N LEU A 92 9.66 -12.44 5.87
CA LEU A 92 9.26 -11.46 6.89
C LEU A 92 10.34 -10.39 7.11
N GLU A 93 9.92 -9.14 7.01
CA GLU A 93 10.67 -7.94 7.39
C GLU A 93 9.85 -7.20 8.46
N THR A 94 10.35 -7.11 9.70
CA THR A 94 9.57 -6.66 10.88
C THR A 94 10.10 -5.39 11.55
N GLN A 95 11.00 -4.66 10.91
CA GLN A 95 11.70 -3.51 11.48
C GLN A 95 11.20 -2.17 10.91
N SER A 96 10.59 -2.16 9.73
CA SER A 96 10.20 -0.91 9.07
C SER A 96 9.07 -0.17 9.79
N THR A 97 9.18 1.16 9.83
CA THR A 97 8.20 2.05 10.48
C THR A 97 7.51 3.02 9.50
N ASN A 98 7.99 3.07 8.26
CA ASN A 98 7.46 3.93 7.21
C ASN A 98 7.68 3.32 5.82
N SER A 99 7.03 3.88 4.79
CA SER A 99 7.05 3.31 3.43
C SER A 99 8.45 3.26 2.79
N GLY A 100 9.37 4.17 3.16
CA GLY A 100 10.75 4.12 2.66
C GLY A 100 11.55 2.99 3.30
N GLU A 101 11.44 2.85 4.62
CA GLU A 101 12.06 1.75 5.37
C GLU A 101 11.53 0.38 4.93
N ASN A 102 10.22 0.26 4.65
CA ASN A 102 9.65 -0.99 4.14
C ASN A 102 10.44 -1.47 2.92
N LEU A 103 10.71 -0.56 1.97
CA LEU A 103 11.47 -0.89 0.76
C LEU A 103 12.93 -1.18 1.05
N HIS A 104 13.59 -0.33 1.83
CA HIS A 104 15.02 -0.48 2.12
C HIS A 104 15.32 -1.77 2.88
N PHE A 105 14.55 -2.07 3.92
CA PHE A 105 14.74 -3.27 4.73
C PHE A 105 14.30 -4.53 3.97
N SER A 106 13.26 -4.44 3.14
CA SER A 106 12.90 -5.54 2.23
C SER A 106 14.05 -5.87 1.28
N HIS A 107 14.65 -4.86 0.64
CA HIS A 107 15.80 -5.06 -0.24
C HIS A 107 16.99 -5.67 0.51
N GLN A 108 17.31 -5.16 1.70
CA GLN A 108 18.37 -5.72 2.55
C GLN A 108 18.14 -7.20 2.88
N LEU A 109 16.91 -7.57 3.24
CA LEU A 109 16.54 -8.96 3.52
C LEU A 109 16.75 -9.86 2.29
N LEU A 110 16.30 -9.40 1.11
CA LEU A 110 16.47 -10.15 -0.14
C LEU A 110 17.96 -10.35 -0.48
N VAL A 111 18.79 -9.31 -0.31
CA VAL A 111 20.25 -9.41 -0.52
C VAL A 111 20.89 -10.40 0.46
N GLN A 112 20.53 -10.34 1.75
CA GLN A 112 21.08 -11.24 2.77
C GLN A 112 20.74 -12.71 2.50
N GLN A 113 19.57 -12.97 1.93
CA GLN A 113 19.13 -14.31 1.57
C GLN A 113 19.54 -14.72 0.14
N ALA A 114 20.37 -13.92 -0.52
CA ALA A 114 20.81 -14.12 -1.90
C ALA A 114 19.63 -14.32 -2.87
N TRP A 115 18.61 -13.48 -2.74
CA TRP A 115 17.33 -13.56 -3.44
C TRP A 115 17.24 -12.48 -4.55
N PRO A 116 17.48 -12.83 -5.83
CA PRO A 116 17.57 -11.84 -6.91
C PRO A 116 16.19 -11.54 -7.52
N ALA A 117 15.26 -10.97 -6.75
CA ALA A 117 13.97 -10.55 -7.30
C ALA A 117 14.17 -9.40 -8.31
N LYS A 118 13.76 -9.61 -9.57
CA LYS A 118 13.86 -8.61 -10.64
C LYS A 118 12.50 -8.15 -11.15
N ARG A 119 11.45 -8.92 -10.90
CA ARG A 119 10.06 -8.54 -11.18
C ARG A 119 9.31 -8.51 -9.86
N ILE A 120 8.84 -7.35 -9.45
CA ILE A 120 8.24 -7.15 -8.13
C ILE A 120 6.78 -6.72 -8.28
N LEU A 121 5.89 -7.41 -7.58
CA LEU A 121 4.48 -7.05 -7.45
C LEU A 121 4.23 -6.47 -6.06
N LEU A 122 4.06 -5.15 -5.99
CA LEU A 122 3.72 -4.45 -4.76
C LEU A 122 2.25 -4.69 -4.42
N VAL A 123 1.96 -4.90 -3.13
CA VAL A 123 0.59 -5.03 -2.63
C VAL A 123 0.39 -4.06 -1.48
N GLN A 124 -0.65 -3.22 -1.60
CA GLN A 124 -1.00 -2.20 -0.62
C GLN A 124 -2.50 -1.86 -0.69
N LYS A 125 -3.00 -0.99 0.19
CA LYS A 125 -4.37 -0.47 0.17
C LYS A 125 -4.68 0.29 -1.15
N PRO A 126 -5.94 0.31 -1.61
CA PRO A 126 -6.29 0.92 -2.90
C PRO A 126 -5.87 2.38 -3.05
N TYR A 127 -6.11 3.20 -2.03
CA TYR A 127 -5.74 4.61 -2.04
C TYR A 127 -4.22 4.89 -1.87
N MET A 128 -3.41 3.84 -1.78
CA MET A 128 -1.96 3.91 -1.62
C MET A 128 -1.17 3.30 -2.78
N GLU A 129 -1.82 2.72 -3.81
CA GLU A 129 -1.12 2.09 -4.94
C GLU A 129 -0.13 3.04 -5.61
N ARG A 130 -0.60 4.23 -6.00
CA ARG A 130 0.25 5.23 -6.67
C ARG A 130 1.40 5.70 -5.80
N ARG A 131 1.17 5.86 -4.49
CA ARG A 131 2.24 6.22 -3.54
C ARG A 131 3.27 5.10 -3.40
N ALA A 132 2.82 3.86 -3.23
CA ALA A 132 3.71 2.69 -3.12
C ALA A 132 4.60 2.58 -4.37
N TYR A 133 4.02 2.70 -5.56
CA TYR A 133 4.77 2.71 -6.82
C TYR A 133 5.77 3.88 -6.89
N ALA A 134 5.33 5.11 -6.60
CA ALA A 134 6.19 6.29 -6.69
C ALA A 134 7.34 6.27 -5.67
N THR A 135 7.09 5.74 -4.47
CA THR A 135 8.11 5.52 -3.44
C THR A 135 9.08 4.42 -3.87
N PHE A 136 8.58 3.31 -4.45
CA PHE A 136 9.43 2.24 -4.97
C PHE A 136 10.40 2.74 -6.03
N MET A 137 9.89 3.43 -7.04
CA MET A 137 10.71 3.94 -8.14
C MET A 137 11.80 4.91 -7.68
N GLN A 138 11.59 5.59 -6.54
CA GLN A 138 12.56 6.55 -6.00
C GLN A 138 13.56 5.90 -5.04
N GLN A 139 13.14 4.94 -4.21
CA GLN A 139 13.90 4.50 -3.05
C GLN A 139 14.42 3.06 -3.14
N TRP A 140 13.92 2.25 -4.08
CA TRP A 140 14.44 0.89 -4.24
C TRP A 140 15.91 0.93 -4.71
N PRO A 141 16.87 0.34 -3.97
CA PRO A 141 18.30 0.60 -4.21
C PRO A 141 18.89 0.01 -5.48
N GLU A 142 18.17 -0.87 -6.17
CA GLU A 142 18.71 -1.67 -7.28
C GLU A 142 17.77 -1.65 -8.49
N SER A 143 18.30 -1.73 -9.71
CA SER A 143 17.45 -1.86 -10.88
C SER A 143 16.68 -3.18 -10.90
N VAL A 144 15.38 -3.08 -11.19
CA VAL A 144 14.46 -4.18 -11.43
C VAL A 144 14.02 -4.18 -12.91
N GLU A 145 13.65 -5.34 -13.43
CA GLU A 145 13.09 -5.48 -14.78
C GLU A 145 11.67 -4.93 -14.85
N SER A 146 10.86 -5.17 -13.81
CA SER A 146 9.52 -4.62 -13.71
C SER A 146 9.09 -4.41 -12.27
N VAL A 147 8.26 -3.38 -12.07
CA VAL A 147 7.49 -3.19 -10.84
C VAL A 147 6.04 -2.93 -11.20
N GLN A 148 5.17 -3.66 -10.51
CA GLN A 148 3.72 -3.59 -10.65
C GLN A 148 3.12 -3.34 -9.27
N VAL A 149 1.87 -2.90 -9.21
CA VAL A 149 1.14 -2.71 -7.96
C VAL A 149 -0.27 -3.26 -8.08
N SER A 150 -0.77 -3.80 -6.98
CA SER A 150 -2.14 -4.28 -6.85
C SER A 150 -2.67 -3.99 -5.46
N SER A 151 -3.99 -3.96 -5.33
CA SER A 151 -4.69 -3.79 -4.08
C SER A 151 -5.98 -4.61 -4.05
N PRO A 152 -6.61 -4.79 -2.87
CA PRO A 152 -7.97 -5.31 -2.79
C PRO A 152 -8.94 -4.38 -3.53
N ALA A 153 -9.28 -4.73 -4.77
CA ALA A 153 -10.06 -3.86 -5.66
C ALA A 153 -11.48 -3.61 -5.13
N GLY A 154 -11.94 -2.36 -5.25
CA GLY A 154 -13.31 -1.96 -4.93
C GLY A 154 -13.55 -0.47 -5.14
N SER A 155 -14.81 -0.06 -5.21
CA SER A 155 -15.15 1.36 -5.12
C SER A 155 -14.85 1.89 -3.71
N PHE A 156 -14.80 3.21 -3.55
CA PHE A 156 -14.62 3.84 -2.22
C PHE A 156 -15.65 3.29 -1.21
N PHE A 157 -16.91 3.10 -1.62
CA PHE A 157 -17.97 2.65 -0.74
C PHE A 157 -17.89 1.17 -0.42
N ASP A 158 -17.47 0.33 -1.37
CA ASP A 158 -17.24 -1.10 -1.15
C ASP A 158 -16.05 -1.35 -0.22
N TYR A 159 -15.12 -0.40 -0.16
CA TYR A 159 -13.94 -0.48 0.68
C TYR A 159 -14.25 -0.23 2.17
N LEU A 160 -15.33 0.50 2.48
CA LEU A 160 -15.68 0.90 3.85
C LEU A 160 -16.11 -0.30 4.71
N THR A 161 -15.79 -0.24 5.99
CA THR A 161 -16.26 -1.19 7.01
C THR A 161 -16.69 -0.43 8.26
N SER A 162 -17.15 -1.15 9.29
CA SER A 162 -17.41 -0.55 10.60
C SER A 162 -16.15 0.04 11.24
N GLU A 163 -14.96 -0.48 10.89
CA GLU A 163 -13.66 0.00 11.38
C GLU A 163 -13.05 1.05 10.44
N LEU A 164 -13.19 0.84 9.13
CA LEU A 164 -12.73 1.73 8.08
C LEU A 164 -13.88 2.64 7.65
N THR A 165 -14.23 3.57 8.53
CA THR A 165 -15.34 4.52 8.32
C THR A 165 -15.04 5.49 7.16
N SER A 166 -16.08 6.10 6.61
CA SER A 166 -15.94 7.09 5.53
C SER A 166 -14.99 8.22 5.89
N ASP A 167 -15.08 8.74 7.11
CA ASP A 167 -14.25 9.86 7.57
C ASP A 167 -12.80 9.43 7.73
N PHE A 168 -12.55 8.25 8.30
CA PHE A 168 -11.21 7.70 8.43
C PHE A 168 -10.55 7.50 7.06
N VAL A 169 -11.23 6.83 6.13
CA VAL A 169 -10.70 6.52 4.79
C VAL A 169 -10.53 7.80 3.97
N LEU A 170 -11.50 8.72 3.99
CA LEU A 170 -11.39 10.01 3.30
C LEU A 170 -10.17 10.80 3.80
N ASN A 171 -9.96 10.82 5.12
CA ASN A 171 -8.85 11.55 5.70
C ASN A 171 -7.49 10.93 5.35
N ALA A 172 -7.39 9.60 5.38
CA ALA A 172 -6.21 8.87 4.93
C ALA A 172 -5.93 9.12 3.44
N MET A 173 -6.97 9.05 2.60
CA MET A 173 -6.92 9.31 1.17
C MET A 173 -6.38 10.72 0.84
N LEU A 174 -6.89 11.75 1.53
CA LEU A 174 -6.42 13.13 1.37
C LEU A 174 -4.95 13.28 1.79
N GLY A 175 -4.56 12.66 2.91
CA GLY A 175 -3.17 12.65 3.37
C GLY A 175 -2.23 11.94 2.39
N ASP A 176 -2.65 10.82 1.79
CA ASP A 176 -1.84 10.13 0.79
C ASP A 176 -1.70 10.92 -0.51
N PHE A 177 -2.76 11.61 -0.93
CA PHE A 177 -2.68 12.54 -2.06
C PHE A 177 -1.68 13.69 -1.80
N GLU A 178 -1.70 14.31 -0.62
CA GLU A 178 -0.73 15.35 -0.24
C GLU A 178 0.70 14.82 -0.32
N ARG A 179 0.96 13.61 0.18
CA ARG A 179 2.29 12.99 0.07
C ARG A 179 2.70 12.77 -1.38
N ILE A 180 1.80 12.29 -2.25
CA ILE A 180 2.09 12.13 -3.68
C ILE A 180 2.46 13.49 -4.33
N ARG A 181 1.76 14.56 -3.94
CA ARG A 181 2.03 15.92 -4.44
C ARG A 181 3.35 16.50 -3.92
N ASP A 182 3.64 16.34 -2.63
CA ASP A 182 4.66 17.13 -1.93
C ASP A 182 5.99 16.37 -1.73
N TYR A 183 5.95 15.04 -1.55
CA TYR A 183 7.15 14.25 -1.26
C TYR A 183 8.17 14.13 -2.40
N PRO A 184 7.82 14.30 -3.69
CA PRO A 184 8.84 14.37 -4.73
C PRO A 184 9.86 15.49 -4.50
N ALA A 185 9.43 16.65 -3.99
CA ALA A 185 10.34 17.76 -3.66
C ALA A 185 11.27 17.44 -2.48
N LEU A 186 10.93 16.44 -1.66
CA LEU A 186 11.73 15.96 -0.53
C LEU A 186 12.63 14.77 -0.92
N GLY A 187 12.56 14.30 -2.17
CA GLY A 187 13.34 13.15 -2.65
C GLY A 187 12.81 11.78 -2.21
N PHE A 188 11.60 11.70 -1.65
CA PHE A 188 11.03 10.42 -1.18
C PHE A 188 10.21 9.69 -2.25
N GLN A 189 9.79 10.36 -3.31
CA GLN A 189 8.98 9.79 -4.40
C GLN A 189 9.40 10.37 -5.75
N ILE A 190 9.15 9.64 -6.83
CA ILE A 190 9.18 10.25 -8.17
C ILE A 190 7.93 11.14 -8.36
N THR A 191 8.03 12.19 -9.18
CA THR A 191 6.87 13.03 -9.51
C THR A 191 5.78 12.22 -10.18
N GLN A 192 4.54 12.38 -9.71
CA GLN A 192 3.35 11.83 -10.35
C GLN A 192 2.57 12.97 -11.04
N PRO A 193 2.13 12.80 -12.30
CA PRO A 193 1.30 13.81 -12.95
C PRO A 193 -0.05 13.88 -12.25
N ILE A 194 -0.45 15.08 -11.82
CA ILE A 194 -1.73 15.34 -11.17
C ILE A 194 -2.64 16.07 -12.17
N PRO A 195 -3.64 15.40 -12.76
CA PRO A 195 -4.60 16.05 -13.64
C PRO A 195 -5.39 17.13 -12.90
N GLU A 196 -5.72 18.21 -13.60
CA GLU A 196 -6.46 19.33 -13.03
C GLU A 196 -7.84 18.94 -12.43
N PRO A 197 -8.62 17.99 -13.02
CA PRO A 197 -9.83 17.47 -12.37
C PRO A 197 -9.58 16.82 -11.01
N VAL A 198 -8.46 16.11 -10.84
CA VAL A 198 -8.07 15.46 -9.58
C VAL A 198 -7.70 16.53 -8.55
N MET A 199 -6.96 17.56 -8.97
CA MET A 199 -6.60 18.66 -8.08
C MET A 199 -7.85 19.41 -7.58
N ARG A 200 -8.83 19.66 -8.45
CA ARG A 200 -10.13 20.24 -8.06
C ARG A 200 -10.90 19.34 -7.11
N ALA A 201 -10.90 18.02 -7.35
CA ALA A 201 -11.56 17.07 -6.47
C ALA A 201 -10.97 17.09 -5.06
N TYR A 202 -9.65 17.05 -4.95
CA TYR A 202 -8.97 17.23 -3.67
C TYR A 202 -9.34 18.56 -3.00
N GLN A 203 -9.32 19.69 -3.73
CA GLN A 203 -9.66 21.01 -3.16
C GLN A 203 -11.09 21.06 -2.62
N ALA A 204 -12.03 20.42 -3.31
CA ALA A 204 -13.42 20.34 -2.89
C ALA A 204 -13.64 19.43 -1.66
N LEU A 205 -12.76 18.44 -1.47
CA LEU A 205 -12.80 17.51 -0.33
C LEU A 205 -12.03 18.01 0.89
N LEU A 206 -11.06 18.90 0.71
CA LEU A 206 -10.20 19.42 1.76
C LEU A 206 -10.96 19.98 2.99
N PRO A 207 -12.10 20.68 2.86
CA PRO A 207 -12.88 21.12 4.02
C PRO A 207 -13.44 19.99 4.90
N LEU A 208 -13.49 18.76 4.40
CA LEU A 208 -13.95 17.57 5.13
C LEU A 208 -12.82 16.85 5.87
N LYS A 209 -11.57 17.29 5.68
CA LYS A 209 -10.40 16.71 6.34
C LYS A 209 -10.47 17.01 7.84
N VAL A 210 -10.60 15.97 8.67
CA VAL A 210 -10.65 16.10 10.13
C VAL A 210 -9.24 15.99 10.70
N ASN A 211 -8.87 16.87 11.64
CA ASN A 211 -7.63 16.67 12.39
C ASN A 211 -7.82 15.52 13.39
N LEU A 212 -7.37 14.33 13.05
CA LEU A 212 -7.39 13.14 13.91
C LEU A 212 -6.41 13.23 15.10
N GLU A 213 -5.75 14.36 15.32
CA GLU A 213 -4.90 14.62 16.50
C GLU A 213 -5.71 15.09 17.73
N MET A 214 -7.03 15.24 17.63
CA MET A 214 -7.90 15.67 18.74
C MET A 214 -8.99 14.66 19.13
N SER A 215 -8.79 13.37 18.88
CA SER A 215 -9.69 12.29 19.34
C SER A 215 -8.93 11.23 20.11
#